data_AF-A0A5B2VEN0-F1
#
_entry.id   AF-A0A5B2VEN0-F1
#
_cell.length_a   1.000
_cell.length_b   1.000
_cell.length_c   1.000
_cell.angle_alpha   90.00
_cell.angle_beta   90.00
_cell.angle_gamma   90.00
#
_symmetry.space_group_name_H-M   'P 1'
#
loop_
_entity.id
_entity.type
_entity.pdbx_description
1 polymer ?
#
loop_
_entity_poly.entity_id
_entity_poly.type
_entity_poly.pdbx_seq_one_letter_code
_entity_poly.pdbx_strand_id
1 'polypeptide(L)'
;MPRMLPFPSRRLWAAAGAALSSALIVCGSVAVAQQDKYTISVPGGLSFAEFRGYEDWSVISLSKSEKHFAVTLGNPIALEAFRAGIPDNGKPFPDG
;
A
#
# COMPACT_ATOMS: atom_id res chain seq x y z
N MET A 1 40.86 -18.55 49.41
CA MET A 1 41.25 -17.43 48.51
C MET A 1 40.18 -17.27 47.44
N PRO A 2 39.47 -16.14 47.31
CA PRO A 2 38.44 -16.00 46.28
C PRO A 2 39.09 -15.63 44.94
N ARG A 3 38.79 -16.41 43.89
CA ARG A 3 39.22 -16.15 42.52
C ARG A 3 38.25 -15.15 41.88
N MET A 4 38.73 -13.93 41.66
CA MET A 4 38.01 -12.85 40.99
C MET A 4 37.70 -13.25 39.54
N LEU A 5 36.42 -13.29 39.16
CA LEU A 5 36.02 -13.49 37.76
C LEU A 5 36.40 -12.25 36.93
N PRO A 6 36.92 -12.40 35.70
CA PRO A 6 37.27 -11.26 34.87
C PRO A 6 36.01 -10.48 34.49
N PHE A 7 35.96 -9.20 34.85
CA PHE A 7 34.93 -8.28 34.37
C PHE A 7 35.01 -8.20 32.84
N PRO A 8 33.93 -8.45 32.08
CA PRO A 8 33.98 -8.34 30.63
C PRO A 8 34.27 -6.88 30.24
N SER A 9 35.24 -6.71 29.34
CA SER A 9 35.74 -5.40 28.92
C SER A 9 34.64 -4.52 28.31
N ARG A 10 34.70 -3.20 28.54
CA ARG A 10 33.75 -2.18 28.03
C ARG A 10 33.52 -2.24 26.51
N ARG A 11 34.46 -2.85 25.76
CA ARG A 11 34.39 -3.08 24.31
C ARG A 11 33.35 -4.12 23.91
N LEU A 12 33.10 -5.14 24.74
CA LEU A 12 32.10 -6.17 24.49
C LEU A 12 30.67 -5.61 24.61
N TRP A 13 30.45 -4.67 25.54
CA TRP A 13 29.17 -3.99 25.73
C TRP A 13 28.87 -3.01 24.57
N ALA A 14 29.88 -2.33 24.05
CA ALA A 14 29.74 -1.44 22.90
C ALA A 14 29.38 -2.21 21.61
N ALA A 15 29.99 -3.38 21.38
CA ALA A 15 29.69 -4.22 20.23
C ALA A 15 28.26 -4.82 20.28
N ALA A 16 27.82 -5.25 21.47
CA ALA A 16 26.46 -5.73 21.67
C ALA A 16 25.41 -4.62 21.48
N GLY A 17 25.70 -3.39 21.95
CA GLY A 17 24.87 -2.22 21.72
C GLY A 17 24.75 -1.88 20.23
N ALA A 18 25.88 -1.87 19.51
CA ALA A 18 25.89 -1.58 18.07
C ALA A 18 25.11 -2.62 17.26
N ALA A 19 25.26 -3.91 17.55
CA ALA A 19 24.52 -4.98 16.86
C ALA A 19 23.00 -4.89 17.10
N LEU A 20 22.57 -4.55 18.32
CA LEU A 20 21.16 -4.35 18.65
C LEU A 20 20.57 -3.12 17.94
N SER A 21 21.32 -2.01 17.88
CA SER A 21 20.90 -0.81 17.14
C SER A 21 20.77 -1.07 15.64
N SER A 22 21.70 -1.80 15.04
CA SER A 22 21.63 -2.17 13.62
C SER A 22 20.43 -3.08 13.32
N ALA A 23 20.12 -4.04 14.19
CA ALA A 23 18.95 -4.91 14.03
C ALA A 23 17.62 -4.15 14.12
N LEU A 24 17.53 -3.15 15.01
CA LEU A 24 16.34 -2.30 15.15
C LEU A 24 16.09 -1.41 13.92
N ILE A 25 17.14 -0.91 13.27
CA ILE A 25 17.04 -0.09 12.05
C ILE A 25 16.55 -0.93 10.85
N VAL A 26 17.02 -2.17 10.73
CA VAL A 26 16.58 -3.09 9.68
C VAL A 26 15.14 -3.57 9.90
N CYS A 27 14.74 -3.91 11.13
CA CYS A 27 13.35 -4.29 11.41
C CYS A 27 12.37 -3.11 11.27
N GLY A 28 12.77 -1.89 11.63
CA GLY A 28 11.95 -0.70 11.49
C GLY A 28 11.68 -0.30 10.02
N SER A 29 12.61 -0.58 9.10
CA SER A 29 12.46 -0.25 7.68
C SER A 29 11.54 -1.22 6.92
N VAL A 30 11.53 -2.51 7.29
CA VAL A 30 10.62 -3.51 6.68
C VAL A 30 9.16 -3.25 7.09
N ALA A 31 8.91 -2.75 8.30
CA ALA A 31 7.56 -2.44 8.78
C ALA A 31 6.93 -1.21 8.09
N VAL A 32 7.73 -0.25 7.63
CA VAL A 32 7.25 0.93 6.89
C VAL A 32 7.00 0.60 5.40
N ALA A 33 7.67 -0.43 4.87
CA ALA A 33 7.54 -0.83 3.47
C ALA A 33 6.19 -1.49 3.11
N GLN A 34 5.37 -1.85 4.10
CA GLN A 34 4.04 -2.42 3.89
C GLN A 34 2.97 -1.50 4.48
N GLN A 35 2.93 -0.25 4.05
CA GLN A 35 1.71 0.54 4.19
C GLN A 35 0.64 -0.12 3.30
N ASP A 36 -0.41 -0.68 3.91
CA ASP A 36 -1.57 -1.16 3.14
C ASP A 36 -2.18 0.05 2.42
N LYS A 37 -2.03 0.10 1.09
CA LYS A 37 -2.50 1.18 0.23
C LYS A 37 -4.01 1.45 0.38
N TYR A 38 -4.76 0.44 0.80
CA TYR A 38 -6.20 0.55 1.01
C TYR A 38 -6.57 1.27 2.32
N THR A 39 -5.60 1.62 3.16
CA THR A 39 -5.83 2.49 4.33
C THR A 39 -5.87 3.98 3.96
N ILE A 40 -5.46 4.35 2.74
CA ILE A 40 -5.46 5.72 2.25
C ILE A 40 -6.91 6.17 2.01
N SER A 41 -7.30 7.29 2.60
CA SER A 41 -8.64 7.87 2.42
C SER A 41 -8.58 9.39 2.40
N VAL A 42 -9.42 10.01 1.59
CA VAL A 42 -9.57 11.48 1.58
C VAL A 42 -10.48 11.86 2.75
N PRO A 43 -10.11 12.82 3.62
CA PRO A 43 -11.00 13.27 4.70
C PRO A 43 -12.35 13.76 4.17
N GLY A 44 -13.45 13.14 4.63
CA GLY A 44 -14.81 13.43 4.16
C GLY A 44 -15.10 12.99 2.72
N GLY A 45 -14.23 12.16 2.12
CA GLY A 45 -14.34 11.67 0.76
C GLY A 45 -14.08 10.18 0.64
N LEU A 46 -13.71 9.75 -0.57
CA LEU A 46 -13.54 8.34 -0.92
C LEU A 46 -12.31 7.71 -0.27
N SER A 47 -12.45 6.45 0.10
CA SER A 47 -11.37 5.57 0.51
C SER A 47 -10.79 4.84 -0.70
N PHE A 48 -9.47 4.67 -0.73
CA PHE A 48 -8.85 3.83 -1.74
C PHE A 48 -9.26 2.36 -1.62
N ALA A 49 -9.76 1.93 -0.46
CA ALA A 49 -10.34 0.60 -0.24
C ALA A 49 -11.56 0.31 -1.13
N GLU A 50 -12.31 1.33 -1.54
CA GLU A 50 -13.49 1.18 -2.41
C GLU A 50 -13.09 0.69 -3.81
N PHE A 51 -11.83 0.87 -4.20
CA PHE A 51 -11.27 0.40 -5.46
C PHE A 51 -10.49 -0.91 -5.31
N ARG A 52 -10.62 -1.64 -4.19
CA ARG A 52 -9.86 -2.88 -3.99
C ARG A 52 -10.14 -3.89 -5.11
N GLY A 53 -9.09 -4.39 -5.75
CA GLY A 53 -9.19 -5.29 -6.90
C GLY A 53 -9.35 -4.59 -8.25
N TYR A 54 -9.15 -3.26 -8.33
CA TYR A 54 -9.19 -2.53 -9.60
C TYR A 54 -8.21 -3.08 -10.64
N GLU A 55 -7.17 -3.78 -10.22
CA GLU A 55 -6.17 -4.38 -11.10
C GLU A 55 -6.77 -5.42 -12.06
N ASP A 56 -7.87 -6.06 -11.66
CA ASP A 56 -8.61 -7.05 -12.46
C ASP A 56 -9.76 -6.42 -13.26
N TRP A 57 -9.98 -5.10 -13.13
CA TRP A 57 -11.03 -4.40 -13.85
C TRP A 57 -10.71 -4.27 -15.33
N SER A 58 -11.76 -4.17 -16.16
CA SER A 58 -11.60 -4.11 -17.60
C SER A 58 -11.00 -2.77 -18.05
N VAL A 59 -10.01 -2.80 -18.94
CA VAL A 59 -9.49 -1.59 -19.59
C VAL A 59 -10.55 -1.04 -20.55
N ILE A 60 -11.00 0.20 -20.32
CA ILE A 60 -11.99 0.87 -21.18
C ILE A 60 -11.33 1.84 -22.16
N SER A 61 -10.18 2.41 -21.80
CA SER A 61 -9.45 3.33 -22.68
C SER A 61 -7.98 3.43 -22.28
N LEU A 62 -7.15 3.74 -23.26
CA LEU A 62 -5.74 4.05 -23.12
C LEU A 62 -5.48 5.39 -23.78
N SER A 63 -4.89 6.33 -23.05
CA SER A 63 -4.42 7.58 -23.62
C SER A 63 -2.94 7.78 -23.33
N LYS A 64 -2.25 8.41 -24.28
CA LYS A 64 -0.81 8.66 -24.21
C LYS A 64 -0.54 10.15 -24.39
N SER A 65 0.26 10.70 -23.49
CA SER A 65 0.91 12.00 -23.64
C SER A 65 2.39 11.81 -23.99
N GLU A 66 3.14 12.89 -24.20
CA GLU A 66 4.58 12.80 -24.49
C GLU A 66 5.38 11.99 -23.45
N LYS A 67 4.97 12.03 -22.18
CA LYS A 67 5.71 11.42 -21.05
C LYS A 67 4.94 10.35 -20.28
N HIS A 68 3.62 10.27 -20.43
CA HIS A 68 2.79 9.40 -19.58
C HIS A 68 1.77 8.62 -20.40
N PHE A 69 1.44 7.43 -19.90
CA PHE A 69 0.26 6.67 -20.29
C PHE A 69 -0.77 6.74 -19.17
N ALA A 70 -2.03 6.97 -19.54
CA ALA A 70 -3.16 6.85 -18.65
C ALA A 70 -4.03 5.68 -19.11
N VAL A 71 -4.27 4.74 -18.20
CA VAL A 71 -5.17 3.60 -18.40
C VAL A 71 -6.43 3.88 -17.61
N THR A 72 -7.56 3.93 -18.30
CA THR A 72 -8.86 4.04 -17.64
C THR A 72 -9.43 2.63 -17.50
N LEU A 73 -9.79 2.27 -16.26
CA LEU A 73 -10.34 0.98 -15.89
C LEU A 73 -11.82 1.14 -15.54
N GLY A 74 -12.63 0.15 -15.92
CA GLY A 74 -14.07 0.13 -15.68
C GLY A 74 -14.44 -0.90 -14.62
N ASN A 75 -15.04 -0.43 -13.53
CA ASN A 75 -15.67 -1.29 -12.53
C ASN A 75 -16.69 -2.23 -13.21
N PRO A 76 -16.73 -3.53 -12.88
CA PRO A 76 -17.66 -4.49 -13.51
C PRO A 76 -19.13 -4.08 -13.41
N ILE A 77 -19.56 -3.59 -12.25
CA ILE A 77 -20.94 -3.13 -12.00
C ILE A 77 -21.27 -1.95 -12.90
N ALA A 78 -20.36 -0.96 -13.00
CA ALA A 78 -20.53 0.19 -13.89
C ALA A 78 -20.55 -0.23 -15.37
N LEU A 79 -19.72 -1.20 -15.77
CA LEU A 79 -19.65 -1.67 -17.16
C LEU A 79 -20.91 -2.46 -17.55
N GLU A 80 -21.44 -3.29 -16.66
CA GLU A 80 -22.72 -3.98 -16.85
C GLU A 80 -23.88 -2.99 -16.97
N ALA A 81 -23.93 -1.99 -16.10
CA ALA A 81 -24.90 -0.91 -16.18
C ALA A 81 -24.83 -0.19 -17.53
N PHE A 82 -23.62 0.18 -17.97
CA PHE A 82 -23.41 0.83 -19.27
C PHE A 82 -23.92 -0.03 -20.44
N ARG A 83 -23.61 -1.33 -20.42
CA ARG A 83 -24.10 -2.28 -21.45
C ARG A 83 -25.62 -2.45 -21.43
N ALA A 84 -26.26 -2.27 -20.29
CA ALA A 84 -27.72 -2.24 -20.16
C ALA A 84 -28.36 -0.91 -20.62
N GLY A 85 -27.56 0.01 -21.18
CA GLY A 85 -28.02 1.30 -21.67
C GLY A 85 -28.22 2.33 -20.57
N ILE A 86 -27.57 2.18 -19.41
CA ILE A 86 -27.51 3.22 -18.39
C ILE A 86 -26.41 4.23 -18.78
N PRO A 87 -26.65 5.56 -18.66
CA PRO A 87 -27.84 6.20 -18.12
C PRO A 87 -28.90 6.55 -19.17
N ASP A 88 -28.70 6.22 -20.45
CA ASP A 88 -29.60 6.58 -21.57
C ASP A 88 -31.04 6.06 -21.37
N ASN A 89 -31.21 4.96 -20.62
CA ASN A 89 -32.49 4.38 -20.25
C ASN A 89 -33.20 5.09 -19.07
N GLY A 90 -32.65 6.22 -18.58
CA GLY A 90 -33.21 7.05 -17.52
C GLY A 90 -32.91 6.58 -16.09
N LYS A 91 -32.12 5.51 -15.91
CA LYS A 91 -31.68 5.06 -14.58
C LYS A 91 -30.30 5.65 -14.24
N PRO A 92 -29.98 5.89 -12.96
CA PRO A 92 -28.63 6.23 -12.56
C PRO A 92 -27.71 5.01 -12.60
N PHE A 93 -26.40 5.25 -12.61
CA PHE A 93 -25.45 4.18 -12.34
C PHE A 93 -25.67 3.64 -10.92
N PRO A 94 -25.66 2.32 -10.73
CA PRO A 94 -25.69 1.72 -9.41
C PRO A 94 -24.41 2.01 -8.64
N ASP A 95 -24.48 1.96 -7.31
CA ASP A 95 -23.31 2.03 -6.44
C ASP A 95 -22.41 0.80 -6.64
N GLY A 96 -21.10 1.01 -6.73
CA GLY A 96 -20.13 -0.08 -6.93
C GLY A 96 -18.75 0.38 -7.35
#